data_AF-A0A942PFJ0-F1
#
_entry.id   AF-A0A942PFJ0-F1
#
_cell.length_a   1.000
_cell.length_b   1.000
_cell.length_c   1.000
_cell.angle_alpha   90.00
_cell.angle_beta   90.00
_cell.angle_gamma   90.00
#
_symmetry.space_group_name_H-M   'P 1'
#
loop_
_entity.id
_entity.type
_entity.pdbx_description
1 polymer ?
#
loop_
_entity_poly.entity_id
_entity_poly.type
_entity_poly.pdbx_seq_one_letter_code
_entity_poly.pdbx_strand_id
1 'polypeptide(L)'
;MAKKRKKAKKAKAKKTKKKKAKKVAAKKKKKTKRKKSRRTTMYSSKGKKLYAVRTADGKFKDIQTYKRAHTMDMKRKSKAEVAPAAADPSAPSGS
;
A
#
# COMPACT_ATOMS: atom_id res chain seq x y z
N MET A 1 0.98 -32.49 -45.15
CA MET A 1 1.10 -31.08 -44.65
C MET A 1 0.10 -30.66 -43.55
N ALA A 2 -0.97 -31.41 -43.26
CA ALA A 2 -2.01 -31.02 -42.28
C ALA A 2 -1.56 -31.04 -40.79
N LYS A 3 -0.71 -31.99 -40.38
CA LYS A 3 -0.20 -32.10 -38.99
C LYS A 3 0.63 -30.87 -38.56
N LYS A 4 1.42 -30.28 -39.47
CA LYS A 4 2.28 -29.10 -39.21
C LYS A 4 1.42 -27.84 -38.96
N ARG A 5 0.34 -27.65 -39.74
CA ARG A 5 -0.63 -26.55 -39.57
C ARG A 5 -1.44 -26.68 -38.26
N LYS A 6 -1.82 -27.90 -37.86
CA LYS A 6 -2.51 -28.16 -36.57
C LYS A 6 -1.61 -27.88 -35.36
N LYS A 7 -0.33 -28.27 -35.41
CA LYS A 7 0.67 -28.00 -34.35
C LYS A 7 0.97 -26.50 -34.21
N ALA A 8 1.06 -25.77 -35.31
CA ALA A 8 1.24 -24.32 -35.32
C ALA A 8 0.02 -23.56 -34.74
N LYS A 9 -1.21 -23.98 -35.06
CA LYS A 9 -2.44 -23.42 -34.46
C LYS A 9 -2.52 -23.69 -32.95
N LYS A 10 -2.18 -24.92 -32.50
CA LYS A 10 -2.18 -25.28 -31.06
C LYS A 10 -1.11 -24.51 -30.27
N ALA A 11 0.07 -24.28 -30.87
CA ALA A 11 1.14 -23.47 -30.27
C ALA A 11 0.75 -21.98 -30.17
N LYS A 12 0.13 -21.39 -31.20
CA LYS A 12 -0.40 -20.02 -31.15
C LYS A 12 -1.50 -19.87 -30.09
N ALA A 13 -2.41 -20.83 -29.97
CA ALA A 13 -3.44 -20.85 -28.92
C ALA A 13 -2.87 -20.98 -27.50
N LYS A 14 -1.79 -21.76 -27.31
CA LYS A 14 -1.09 -21.89 -26.02
C LYS A 14 -0.35 -20.59 -25.65
N LYS A 15 0.25 -19.91 -26.64
CA LYS A 15 0.93 -18.61 -26.47
C LYS A 15 -0.05 -17.49 -26.09
N THR A 16 -1.23 -17.42 -26.72
CA THR A 16 -2.26 -16.42 -26.38
C THR A 16 -2.90 -16.68 -25.02
N LYS A 17 -3.13 -17.94 -24.62
CA LYS A 17 -3.57 -18.31 -23.26
C LYS A 17 -2.51 -17.94 -22.21
N LYS A 18 -1.23 -18.23 -22.44
CA LYS A 18 -0.12 -17.85 -21.53
C LYS A 18 0.02 -16.32 -21.39
N LYS A 19 -0.16 -15.57 -22.49
CA LYS A 19 -0.12 -14.09 -22.49
C LYS A 19 -1.32 -13.49 -21.75
N LYS A 20 -2.52 -14.05 -21.90
CA LYS A 20 -3.71 -13.68 -21.11
C LYS A 20 -3.52 -14.00 -19.63
N ALA A 21 -3.05 -15.19 -19.27
CA ALA A 21 -2.77 -15.56 -17.88
C ALA A 21 -1.74 -14.61 -17.21
N LYS A 22 -0.66 -14.26 -17.92
CA LYS A 22 0.35 -13.29 -17.44
C LYS A 22 -0.25 -11.88 -17.27
N LYS A 23 -1.14 -11.45 -18.16
CA LYS A 23 -1.85 -10.15 -18.07
C LYS A 23 -2.82 -10.11 -16.89
N VAL A 24 -3.55 -11.19 -16.61
CA VAL A 24 -4.47 -11.30 -15.47
C VAL A 24 -3.69 -11.33 -14.14
N ALA A 25 -2.57 -12.06 -14.09
CA ALA A 25 -1.68 -12.09 -12.93
C ALA A 25 -1.04 -10.71 -12.66
N ALA A 26 -0.61 -9.99 -13.72
CA ALA A 26 -0.11 -8.62 -13.60
C ALA A 26 -1.21 -7.64 -13.15
N LYS A 27 -2.45 -7.80 -13.62
CA LYS A 27 -3.61 -6.97 -13.19
C LYS A 27 -3.99 -7.23 -11.73
N LYS A 28 -3.87 -8.48 -11.24
CA LYS A 28 -4.02 -8.84 -9.82
C LYS A 28 -2.92 -8.20 -8.95
N LYS A 29 -1.65 -8.33 -9.33
CA LYS A 29 -0.52 -7.66 -8.64
C LYS A 29 -0.62 -6.13 -8.63
N LYS A 30 -1.12 -5.53 -9.71
CA LYS A 30 -1.37 -4.08 -9.77
C LYS A 30 -2.55 -3.66 -8.88
N LYS A 31 -3.61 -4.48 -8.77
CA LYS A 31 -4.75 -4.22 -7.86
C LYS A 31 -4.34 -4.31 -6.39
N THR A 32 -3.51 -5.27 -5.98
CA THR A 32 -2.98 -5.33 -4.61
C THR A 32 -2.02 -4.19 -4.30
N LYS A 33 -1.19 -3.76 -5.26
CA LYS A 33 -0.34 -2.56 -5.10
C LYS A 33 -1.12 -1.25 -5.00
N ARG A 34 -2.32 -1.15 -5.60
CA ARG A 34 -3.18 0.06 -5.57
C ARG A 34 -4.10 0.15 -4.35
N LYS A 35 -4.31 -0.93 -3.59
CA LYS A 35 -5.12 -0.86 -2.36
C LYS A 35 -4.28 -0.17 -1.28
N LYS A 36 -4.62 1.09 -1.02
CA LYS A 36 -4.03 1.90 0.06
C LYS A 36 -4.11 1.13 1.38
N SER A 37 -3.02 1.17 2.16
CA SER A 37 -3.00 0.54 3.48
C SER A 37 -4.13 1.10 4.33
N ARG A 38 -4.90 0.22 4.97
CA ARG A 38 -6.05 0.59 5.80
C ARG A 38 -5.58 0.72 7.24
N ARG A 39 -5.95 1.81 7.90
CA ARG A 39 -5.72 2.04 9.32
C ARG A 39 -7.03 1.84 10.06
N THR A 40 -7.03 1.02 11.11
CA THR A 40 -8.22 0.71 11.91
C THR A 40 -7.87 0.65 13.38
N THR A 41 -8.78 1.08 14.24
CA THR A 41 -8.66 0.91 15.71
C THR A 41 -9.33 -0.38 16.17
N MET A 42 -8.72 -1.06 17.12
CA MET A 42 -9.29 -2.25 17.78
C MET A 42 -8.80 -2.34 19.23
N TYR A 43 -9.29 -3.31 20.00
CA TYR A 43 -8.83 -3.56 21.38
C TYR A 43 -8.05 -4.87 21.45
N SER A 44 -7.02 -4.90 22.29
CA SER A 44 -6.34 -6.14 22.65
C SER A 44 -7.20 -6.97 23.61
N SER A 45 -6.86 -8.24 23.78
CA SER A 45 -7.47 -9.10 24.82
C SER A 45 -7.38 -8.51 26.23
N LYS A 46 -6.34 -7.69 26.49
CA LYS A 46 -6.14 -6.99 27.76
C LYS A 46 -6.81 -5.60 27.81
N GLY A 47 -7.72 -5.29 26.87
CA GLY A 47 -8.48 -4.04 26.83
C GLY A 47 -7.72 -2.80 26.34
N LYS A 48 -6.48 -2.94 25.84
CA LYS A 48 -5.71 -1.79 25.33
C LYS A 48 -6.17 -1.42 23.93
N LYS A 49 -6.48 -0.14 23.70
CA LYS A 49 -6.80 0.37 22.36
C LYS A 49 -5.54 0.37 21.48
N LEU A 50 -5.62 -0.32 20.35
CA LEU A 50 -4.56 -0.48 19.37
C LEU A 50 -4.91 0.22 18.06
N TYR A 51 -3.88 0.68 17.39
CA TYR A 51 -3.94 1.21 16.04
C TYR A 51 -3.28 0.21 15.09
N ALA A 52 -4.09 -0.44 14.26
CA ALA A 52 -3.65 -1.50 13.36
C ALA A 52 -3.54 -0.98 11.92
N VAL A 53 -2.38 -1.22 11.31
CA VAL A 53 -2.12 -0.91 9.90
C VAL A 53 -2.19 -2.21 9.12
N ARG A 54 -3.14 -2.31 8.19
CA ARG A 54 -3.34 -3.50 7.35
C ARG A 54 -2.82 -3.26 5.94
N THR A 55 -2.15 -4.28 5.41
CA THR A 55 -1.81 -4.38 3.98
C THR A 55 -3.08 -4.63 3.15
N ALA A 56 -2.96 -4.45 1.83
CA ALA A 56 -4.06 -4.72 0.90
C ALA A 56 -4.62 -6.16 0.99
N ASP A 57 -3.78 -7.10 1.40
CA ASP A 57 -4.07 -8.52 1.51
C ASP A 57 -4.68 -8.89 2.87
N GLY A 58 -4.97 -7.90 3.73
CA GLY A 58 -5.59 -8.10 5.04
C GLY A 58 -4.62 -8.47 6.17
N LYS A 59 -3.35 -8.74 5.85
CA LYS A 59 -2.29 -8.98 6.85
C LYS A 59 -1.96 -7.70 7.60
N PHE A 60 -1.67 -7.83 8.89
CA PHE A 60 -1.12 -6.73 9.67
C PHE A 60 0.28 -6.38 9.15
N LYS A 61 0.49 -5.10 8.85
CA LYS A 61 1.80 -4.52 8.56
C LYS A 61 2.47 -4.08 9.86
N ASP A 62 1.68 -3.47 10.74
CA ASP A 62 2.14 -2.90 12.00
C ASP A 62 0.96 -2.80 12.97
N ILE A 63 1.24 -2.93 14.27
CA ILE A 63 0.28 -2.80 15.35
C ILE A 63 0.92 -2.00 16.48
N GLN A 64 0.31 -0.87 16.80
CA GLN A 64 0.80 0.04 17.84
C GLN A 64 -0.27 0.29 18.88
N THR A 65 0.12 0.83 20.04
CA THR A 65 -0.84 1.39 20.98
C THR A 65 -1.42 2.69 20.43
N TYR A 66 -2.72 2.92 20.67
CA TYR A 66 -3.42 4.11 20.20
C TYR A 66 -2.74 5.39 20.71
N LYS A 67 -2.35 5.42 21.99
CA LYS A 67 -1.69 6.56 22.63
C LYS A 67 -0.43 6.99 21.86
N ARG A 68 0.44 6.05 21.49
CA ARG A 68 1.69 6.35 20.78
C ARG A 68 1.43 6.80 19.34
N ALA A 69 0.54 6.14 18.63
CA ALA A 69 0.23 6.50 17.24
C ALA A 69 -0.39 7.91 17.15
N HIS A 70 -1.32 8.20 18.06
CA HIS A 70 -2.04 9.47 18.10
C HIS A 70 -1.12 10.65 18.44
N THR A 71 -0.25 10.51 19.45
CA THR A 71 0.71 11.57 19.80
C THR A 71 1.68 11.87 18.66
N MET A 72 2.16 10.83 17.97
CA MET A 72 3.03 11.00 16.80
C MET A 72 2.33 11.70 15.64
N ASP A 73 1.07 11.37 15.38
CA ASP A 73 0.30 12.02 14.31
C ASP A 73 0.01 13.49 14.64
N MET A 74 -0.24 13.84 15.91
CA MET A 74 -0.33 15.24 16.35
C MET A 74 0.99 15.98 16.17
N LYS A 75 2.11 15.41 16.64
CA LYS A 75 3.45 16.02 16.46
C LYS A 75 3.80 16.27 15.00
N ARG A 76 3.46 15.34 14.10
CA ARG A 76 3.68 15.51 12.66
C ARG A 76 2.85 16.64 12.06
N LYS A 77 1.58 16.76 12.47
CA LYS A 77 0.71 17.86 12.03
C LYS A 77 1.24 19.20 12.51
N SER A 78 1.57 19.32 13.79
CA SER A 78 2.17 20.55 14.35
C SER A 78 3.48 20.91 13.64
N LYS A 79 4.34 19.92 13.34
CA LYS A 79 5.57 20.18 12.59
C LYS A 79 5.30 20.56 11.13
N ALA A 80 4.24 20.05 10.51
CA ALA A 80 3.83 20.45 9.17
C ALA A 80 3.15 21.83 9.13
N GLU A 81 2.64 22.33 10.25
CA GLU A 81 2.12 23.70 10.40
C GLU A 81 3.25 24.70 10.72
N VAL A 82 4.30 24.25 11.42
CA VAL A 82 5.49 25.07 11.72
C VAL A 82 6.48 25.10 10.54
N ALA A 83 6.60 24.02 9.77
CA ALA A 83 7.52 23.93 8.63
C ALA A 83 7.27 24.91 7.47
N PRO A 84 6.03 25.31 7.08
CA PRO A 84 5.85 26.28 6.00
C PRO A 84 6.35 27.68 6.37
N ALA A 85 6.62 27.98 7.65
CA ALA A 85 7.20 29.25 8.07
C ALA A 85 8.75 29.28 8.03
N ALA A 86 9.42 28.15 7.77
CA ALA A 86 10.90 28.06 7.77
C ALA A 86 11.52 28.20 6.37
N ALA A 87 10.71 28.44 5.33
CA ALA A 87 11.18 28.67 3.96
C ALA A 87 11.14 30.16 3.55
N ASP A 88 10.72 31.06 4.44
CA ASP A 88 10.85 32.50 4.26
C ASP A 88 12.18 32.96 4.90
N PRO A 89 13.21 33.35 4.12
CA PRO A 89 14.53 33.73 4.65
C PRO A 89 14.57 35.09 5.37
N SER A 90 13.43 35.65 5.77
CA SER A 90 13.34 37.01 6.34
C SER A 90 12.73 37.11 7.75
N ALA A 91 12.56 36.02 8.49
CA ALA A 91 12.07 36.09 9.88
C ALA A 91 13.21 35.98 10.91
N PRO A 92 13.25 36.84 11.94
CA PRO A 92 14.41 37.02 12.81
C PRO A 92 14.66 35.83 13.74
N SER A 93 15.95 35.52 13.94
CA SER A 93 16.44 34.55 14.91
C SER A 93 15.95 34.88 16.32
N GLY A 94 15.02 34.08 16.84
CA GLY A 94 14.50 34.19 18.19
C GLY A 94 15.47 33.64 19.23
N SER A 95 15.85 34.55 20.14
CA SER A 95 16.56 34.45 21.43
C SER A 95 16.56 33.12 22.16
#